data_AF-A0A7S3Z8I1-F1
#
_entry.id   AF-A0A7S3Z8I1-F1
#
_cell.length_a   1.000
_cell.length_b   1.000
_cell.length_c   1.000
_cell.angle_alpha   90.00
_cell.angle_beta   90.00
_cell.angle_gamma   90.00
#
_symmetry.space_group_name_H-M   'P 1'
#
loop_
_entity.id
_entity.type
_entity.pdbx_description
1 polymer ?
#
loop_
_entity_poly.entity_id
_entity_poly.type
_entity_poly.pdbx_seq_one_letter_code
_entity_poly.pdbx_strand_id
1 'polypeptide(L)'
;TMTLALAGSGIVVAAAMFLAAAAVAGAGSLDVIDFPSSRDLAPVGLVSVAWISLMYMFLYGQSAAVFYTYKNTRAKGESKRLVEGKDGEAAPPSFAAIKYRGKGSRINLAASRTVGNMIEQALPFLLSLWMHAIFVSPDNAAVAGWVWLGFRAIYPLVFLKGLPWLLISTVPGYAVVLYLVGGVIVKMA
;
A
#
# COMPACT_ATOMS: atom_id res chain seq x y z
N THR A 1 -28.46 2.44 2.34
CA THR A 1 -27.15 2.13 2.94
C THR A 1 -25.96 2.37 2.01
N MET A 2 -26.08 2.27 0.68
CA MET A 2 -25.00 2.66 -0.26
C MET A 2 -24.73 4.18 -0.34
N THR A 3 -25.73 5.02 -0.10
CA THR A 3 -25.61 6.48 -0.17
C THR A 3 -24.71 7.09 0.92
N LEU A 4 -24.64 6.47 2.10
CA LEU A 4 -23.75 6.93 3.19
C LEU A 4 -22.27 6.63 2.91
N ALA A 5 -21.97 5.53 2.21
CA ALA A 5 -20.59 5.14 1.88
C ALA A 5 -19.97 6.05 0.82
N LEU A 6 -20.78 6.52 -0.15
CA LEU A 6 -20.37 7.51 -1.16
C LEU A 6 -20.14 8.90 -0.54
N ALA A 7 -20.98 9.31 0.40
CA ALA A 7 -20.82 10.57 1.13
C ALA A 7 -19.52 10.60 1.97
N GLY A 8 -19.18 9.47 2.62
CA GLY A 8 -17.94 9.34 3.37
C GLY A 8 -16.68 9.39 2.49
N SER A 9 -16.70 8.79 1.30
CA SER A 9 -15.59 8.90 0.34
C SER A 9 -15.43 10.31 -0.24
N GLY A 10 -16.53 11.03 -0.46
CA GLY A 10 -16.51 12.40 -0.98
C GLY A 10 -15.84 13.39 -0.02
N ILE A 11 -16.07 13.25 1.29
CA ILE A 11 -15.47 14.12 2.31
C ILE A 11 -13.95 13.89 2.42
N VAL A 12 -13.50 12.63 2.35
CA VAL A 12 -12.06 12.31 2.40
C VAL A 12 -11.35 12.78 1.13
N VAL A 13 -11.97 12.62 -0.04
CA VAL A 13 -11.44 13.13 -1.32
C VAL A 13 -11.40 14.66 -1.32
N ALA A 14 -12.43 15.32 -0.82
CA ALA A 14 -12.48 16.78 -0.71
C ALA A 14 -11.41 17.32 0.27
N ALA A 15 -11.22 16.67 1.42
CA ALA A 15 -10.17 17.05 2.37
C ALA A 15 -8.75 16.85 1.79
N ALA A 16 -8.53 15.75 1.08
CA ALA A 16 -7.26 15.49 0.39
C ALA A 16 -7.01 16.51 -0.74
N MET A 17 -8.05 16.87 -1.49
CA MET A 17 -7.97 17.90 -2.52
C MET A 17 -7.77 19.31 -1.95
N PHE A 18 -8.35 19.62 -0.80
CA PHE A 18 -8.18 20.91 -0.14
C PHE A 18 -6.76 21.08 0.40
N LEU A 19 -6.16 20.01 0.94
CA LEU A 19 -4.75 20.00 1.33
C LEU A 19 -3.81 20.15 0.12
N ALA A 20 -4.15 19.53 -1.03
CA ALA A 20 -3.39 19.69 -2.26
C ALA A 20 -3.54 21.12 -2.85
N ALA A 21 -4.73 21.71 -2.82
CA ALA A 21 -4.98 23.07 -3.32
C ALA A 21 -4.37 24.16 -2.43
N ALA A 22 -4.38 23.97 -1.11
CA ALA A 22 -3.74 24.87 -0.16
C ALA A 22 -2.20 24.87 -0.31
N ALA A 23 -1.61 23.75 -0.72
CA ALA A 23 -0.23 23.75 -1.16
C ALA A 23 -0.07 24.65 -2.40
N VAL A 24 -0.93 24.54 -3.41
CA VAL A 24 -0.76 25.23 -4.72
C VAL A 24 -0.76 26.76 -4.67
N ALA A 25 -1.32 27.38 -3.64
CA ALA A 25 -1.42 28.83 -3.54
C ALA A 25 -0.12 29.55 -3.11
N GLY A 26 0.95 28.83 -2.78
CA GLY A 26 2.20 29.41 -2.26
C GLY A 26 3.41 29.22 -3.19
N ALA A 27 3.32 29.63 -4.45
CA ALA A 27 4.46 29.66 -5.38
C ALA A 27 5.50 30.68 -4.90
N GLY A 28 6.75 30.24 -4.72
CA GLY A 28 7.85 31.02 -4.15
C GLY A 28 9.08 30.97 -5.05
N SER A 29 9.86 32.06 -5.05
CA SER A 29 11.07 32.19 -5.86
C SER A 29 12.05 31.03 -5.68
N LEU A 30 12.69 30.64 -6.78
CA LEU A 30 13.80 29.69 -6.85
C LEU A 30 15.06 30.27 -6.19
N ASP A 31 15.01 30.49 -4.89
CA ASP A 31 16.22 30.72 -4.10
C ASP A 31 17.08 29.45 -4.09
N VAL A 32 18.38 29.62 -3.88
CA VAL A 32 19.38 28.54 -3.81
C VAL A 32 18.82 27.37 -2.99
N ILE A 33 18.69 26.21 -3.62
CA ILE A 33 18.22 24.99 -2.96
C ILE A 33 19.31 24.58 -1.97
N ASP A 34 19.14 24.97 -0.70
CA ASP A 34 19.94 24.43 0.38
C ASP A 34 19.53 22.97 0.61
N PHE A 35 20.44 22.06 0.28
CA PHE A 35 20.21 20.64 0.50
C PHE A 35 20.21 20.35 2.01
N PRO A 36 19.18 19.63 2.53
CA PRO A 36 19.16 19.22 3.93
C PRO A 36 20.40 18.40 4.30
N SER A 37 20.86 18.53 5.54
CA SER A 37 21.99 17.71 6.01
C SER A 37 21.56 16.24 6.13
N SER A 38 22.54 15.34 6.17
CA SER A 38 22.27 13.91 6.39
C SER A 38 21.53 13.64 7.72
N ARG A 39 21.74 14.51 8.73
CA ARG A 39 21.05 14.43 10.02
C ARG A 39 19.57 14.77 9.86
N ASP A 40 19.23 15.75 9.04
CA ASP A 40 17.84 16.17 8.80
C ASP A 40 17.08 15.11 8.00
N LEU A 41 17.77 14.36 7.14
CA LEU A 41 17.18 13.27 6.35
C LEU A 41 17.04 11.94 7.12
N ALA A 42 17.65 11.82 8.31
CA ALA A 42 17.62 10.58 9.08
C ALA A 42 16.19 10.05 9.38
N PRO A 43 15.20 10.88 9.75
CA PRO A 43 13.83 10.43 9.95
C PRO A 43 13.19 9.84 8.68
N VAL A 44 13.49 10.39 7.51
CA VAL A 44 13.01 9.89 6.20
C VAL A 44 13.69 8.56 5.85
N GLY A 45 14.98 8.44 6.19
CA GLY A 45 15.70 7.17 6.14
C GLY A 45 15.02 6.08 6.99
N LEU A 46 14.58 6.41 8.21
CA LEU A 46 13.85 5.48 9.09
C LEU A 46 12.50 5.05 8.50
N VAL A 47 11.76 5.96 7.85
CA VAL A 47 10.54 5.60 7.10
C VAL A 47 10.85 4.60 6.00
N SER A 48 11.95 4.80 5.27
CA SER A 48 12.37 3.89 4.19
C SER A 48 12.73 2.50 4.73
N VAL A 49 13.46 2.44 5.86
CA VAL A 49 13.76 1.17 6.54
C VAL A 49 12.47 0.49 7.00
N ALA A 50 11.53 1.24 7.60
CA ALA A 50 10.25 0.69 8.03
C ALA A 50 9.39 0.20 6.85
N TRP A 51 9.44 0.88 5.70
CA TRP A 51 8.82 0.41 4.45
C TRP A 51 9.40 -0.94 4.02
N ILE A 52 10.73 -1.09 4.01
CA ILE A 52 11.42 -2.35 3.69
C ILE A 52 10.95 -3.45 4.67
N SER A 53 11.00 -3.17 5.98
CA SER A 53 10.56 -4.12 7.00
C SER A 53 9.11 -4.56 6.81
N LEU A 54 8.20 -3.62 6.53
CA LEU A 54 6.79 -3.93 6.29
C LEU A 54 6.59 -4.76 5.02
N MET A 55 7.33 -4.46 3.95
CA MET A 55 7.31 -5.25 2.73
C MET A 55 7.76 -6.70 2.98
N TYR A 56 8.85 -6.91 3.73
CA TYR A 56 9.30 -8.25 4.11
C TYR A 56 8.27 -8.98 4.99
N MET A 57 7.61 -8.28 5.92
CA MET A 57 6.51 -8.86 6.69
C MET A 57 5.36 -9.33 5.78
N PHE A 58 4.99 -8.56 4.75
CA PHE A 58 3.96 -8.96 3.79
C PHE A 58 4.37 -10.14 2.91
N LEU A 59 5.62 -10.17 2.43
CA LEU A 59 6.15 -11.31 1.67
C LEU A 59 6.20 -12.59 2.51
N TYR A 60 6.57 -12.47 3.78
CA TYR A 60 6.52 -13.58 4.73
C TYR A 60 5.06 -14.05 4.92
N GLY A 61 4.13 -13.12 5.16
CA GLY A 61 2.71 -13.41 5.28
C GLY A 61 2.13 -14.09 4.03
N GLN A 62 2.52 -13.65 2.83
CA GLN A 62 2.14 -14.29 1.57
C GLN A 62 2.64 -15.74 1.49
N SER A 63 3.90 -15.98 1.86
CA SER A 63 4.47 -17.33 1.90
C SER A 63 3.74 -18.22 2.91
N ALA A 64 3.49 -17.71 4.12
CA ALA A 64 2.75 -18.42 5.16
C ALA A 64 1.31 -18.76 4.73
N ALA A 65 0.62 -17.85 4.04
CA ALA A 65 -0.73 -18.06 3.52
C ALA A 65 -0.81 -19.20 2.50
N VAL A 66 0.23 -19.37 1.67
CA VAL A 66 0.34 -20.50 0.74
C VAL A 66 0.51 -21.81 1.50
N PHE A 67 1.41 -21.87 2.48
CA PHE A 67 1.60 -23.07 3.33
C PHE A 67 0.33 -23.44 4.09
N TYR A 68 -0.35 -22.45 4.68
CA TYR A 68 -1.63 -22.65 5.36
C TYR A 68 -2.69 -23.23 4.42
N THR A 69 -2.83 -22.65 3.22
CA THR A 69 -3.78 -23.12 2.22
C THR A 69 -3.45 -24.56 1.80
N TYR A 70 -2.18 -24.87 1.52
CA TYR A 70 -1.74 -26.21 1.14
C TYR A 70 -2.07 -27.27 2.19
N LYS A 71 -1.75 -27.00 3.47
CA LYS A 71 -2.05 -27.91 4.59
C LYS A 71 -3.56 -28.12 4.73
N ASN A 72 -4.35 -27.04 4.66
CA ASN A 72 -5.80 -27.11 4.83
C ASN A 72 -6.50 -27.85 3.68
N THR A 73 -6.08 -27.63 2.43
CA THR A 73 -6.60 -28.36 1.26
C THR A 73 -6.32 -29.85 1.36
N ARG A 74 -5.11 -30.24 1.79
CA ARG A 74 -4.78 -31.66 2.01
C ARG A 74 -5.57 -32.29 3.15
N ALA A 75 -5.71 -31.59 4.28
CA ALA A 75 -6.45 -32.09 5.43
C ALA A 75 -7.95 -32.29 5.14
N LYS A 76 -8.55 -31.46 4.31
CA LYS A 76 -9.99 -31.53 3.99
C LYS A 76 -10.36 -32.47 2.85
N GLY A 77 -9.38 -33.10 2.18
CA GLY A 77 -9.67 -33.92 0.99
C GLY A 77 -10.30 -33.14 -0.17
N GLU A 78 -10.30 -31.80 -0.12
CA GLU A 78 -10.92 -30.88 -1.09
C GLU A 78 -10.15 -30.79 -2.42
N SER A 79 -9.21 -31.72 -2.65
CA SER A 79 -8.42 -31.92 -3.88
C SER A 79 -9.26 -31.85 -5.15
N LYS A 80 -10.53 -32.30 -5.10
CA LYS A 80 -11.45 -32.31 -6.25
C LYS A 80 -11.87 -30.93 -6.76
N ARG A 81 -11.77 -29.85 -5.96
CA ARG A 81 -12.38 -28.54 -6.30
C ARG A 81 -11.40 -27.49 -6.82
N LEU A 82 -10.09 -27.73 -6.74
CA LEU A 82 -9.07 -26.72 -7.03
C LEU A 82 -8.29 -26.96 -8.32
N VAL A 83 -8.51 -28.09 -9.00
CA VAL A 83 -7.90 -28.42 -10.28
C VAL A 83 -8.95 -29.07 -11.18
N GLU A 84 -9.80 -28.26 -11.83
CA GLU A 84 -10.37 -28.68 -13.11
C GLU A 84 -9.22 -28.66 -14.12
N GLY A 85 -8.44 -29.74 -14.16
CA GLY A 85 -7.50 -30.02 -15.23
C GLY A 85 -8.25 -30.49 -16.47
N LYS A 86 -7.66 -30.27 -17.65
CA LYS A 86 -8.21 -30.62 -18.97
C LYS A 86 -8.65 -32.09 -19.13
N ASP A 87 -8.26 -32.98 -18.21
CA ASP A 87 -8.42 -34.43 -18.35
C ASP A 87 -9.24 -35.09 -17.21
N GLY A 88 -9.94 -34.31 -16.38
CA GLY A 88 -10.92 -34.85 -15.41
C GLY A 88 -10.34 -35.66 -14.22
N GLU A 89 -9.03 -35.82 -14.12
CA GLU A 89 -8.39 -36.52 -13.01
C GLU A 89 -8.20 -35.62 -11.78
N ALA A 90 -8.84 -36.01 -10.68
CA ALA A 90 -8.78 -35.30 -9.40
C ALA A 90 -7.46 -35.55 -8.66
N ALA A 91 -6.38 -34.91 -9.08
CA ALA A 91 -5.13 -34.89 -8.34
C ALA A 91 -5.12 -33.76 -7.28
N PRO A 92 -4.57 -34.00 -6.07
CA PRO A 92 -4.36 -32.93 -5.10
C PRO A 92 -3.49 -31.83 -5.71
N PRO A 93 -3.86 -30.53 -5.56
CA PRO A 93 -3.10 -29.45 -6.15
C PRO A 93 -1.66 -29.45 -5.62
N SER A 94 -0.70 -29.38 -6.53
CA SER A 94 0.71 -29.23 -6.16
C SER A 94 0.93 -27.89 -5.43
N PHE A 95 1.95 -27.82 -4.58
CA PHE A 95 2.33 -26.57 -3.91
C PHE A 95 2.57 -25.44 -4.93
N ALA A 96 3.23 -25.76 -6.05
CA ALA A 96 3.44 -24.83 -7.15
C ALA A 96 2.12 -24.36 -7.79
N ALA A 97 1.12 -25.24 -7.92
CA ALA A 97 -0.19 -24.86 -8.42
C ALA A 97 -0.89 -23.88 -7.47
N ILE A 98 -0.85 -24.11 -6.15
CA ILE A 98 -1.44 -23.18 -5.16
C ILE A 98 -0.69 -21.84 -5.14
N LYS A 99 0.64 -21.86 -5.27
CA LYS A 99 1.48 -20.66 -5.21
C LYS A 99 1.37 -19.80 -6.47
N TYR A 100 1.27 -20.41 -7.66
CA TYR A 100 1.44 -19.71 -8.93
C TYR A 100 0.25 -19.79 -9.89
N ARG A 101 -0.70 -20.72 -9.70
CA ARG A 101 -1.73 -21.02 -10.71
C ARG A 101 -3.18 -21.08 -10.18
N GLY A 102 -3.40 -21.07 -8.87
CA GLY A 102 -4.69 -21.44 -8.27
C GLY A 102 -5.55 -20.27 -7.79
N LYS A 103 -6.87 -20.46 -7.82
CA LYS A 103 -7.83 -19.77 -6.95
C LYS A 103 -7.55 -20.16 -5.50
N GLY A 104 -6.55 -19.52 -4.88
CA GLY A 104 -6.19 -19.75 -3.49
C GLY A 104 -7.33 -19.42 -2.52
N SER A 105 -7.21 -19.87 -1.27
CA SER A 105 -8.13 -19.47 -0.20
C SER A 105 -8.25 -17.93 -0.11
N ARG A 106 -9.32 -17.41 0.50
CA ARG A 106 -9.47 -15.97 0.75
C ARG A 106 -8.23 -15.35 1.43
N ILE A 107 -7.54 -16.13 2.26
CA ILE A 107 -6.31 -15.71 2.95
C ILE A 107 -5.13 -15.59 1.97
N ASN A 108 -4.96 -16.54 1.05
CA ASN A 108 -3.94 -16.46 0.00
C ASN A 108 -4.20 -15.27 -0.94
N LEU A 109 -5.46 -15.06 -1.35
CA LEU A 109 -5.83 -13.89 -2.14
C LEU A 109 -5.54 -12.58 -1.40
N ALA A 110 -5.90 -12.49 -0.11
CA ALA A 110 -5.65 -11.30 0.70
C ALA A 110 -4.15 -11.01 0.84
N ALA A 111 -3.33 -12.02 1.12
CA ALA A 111 -1.89 -11.84 1.25
C ALA A 111 -1.24 -11.42 -0.08
N SER A 112 -1.65 -12.03 -1.20
CA SER A 112 -1.17 -11.67 -2.53
C SER A 112 -1.59 -10.25 -2.94
N ARG A 113 -2.83 -9.84 -2.64
CA ARG A 113 -3.28 -8.46 -2.89
C ARG A 113 -2.62 -7.44 -1.96
N THR A 114 -2.23 -7.84 -0.74
CA THR A 114 -1.48 -6.97 0.18
C THR A 114 -0.09 -6.66 -0.38
N VAL A 115 0.65 -7.69 -0.82
CA VAL A 115 1.95 -7.50 -1.47
C VAL A 115 1.81 -6.70 -2.77
N GLY A 116 0.85 -7.07 -3.63
CA GLY A 116 0.63 -6.37 -4.90
C GLY A 116 0.32 -4.89 -4.69
N ASN A 117 -0.57 -4.56 -3.76
CA ASN A 117 -0.92 -3.17 -3.48
C ASN A 117 0.26 -2.37 -2.87
N MET A 118 1.09 -3.00 -2.04
CA MET A 118 2.30 -2.39 -1.50
C MET A 118 3.27 -2.01 -2.63
N ILE A 119 3.50 -2.92 -3.58
CA ILE A 119 4.38 -2.67 -4.74
C ILE A 119 3.80 -1.59 -5.67
N GLU A 120 2.51 -1.69 -6.02
CA GLU A 120 1.80 -0.74 -6.88
C GLU A 120 1.95 0.72 -6.36
N GLN A 121 1.96 0.91 -5.04
CA GLN A 121 2.07 2.24 -4.43
C GLN A 121 3.48 2.60 -3.95
N ALA A 122 4.42 1.66 -3.93
CA ALA A 122 5.78 1.90 -3.45
C ALA A 122 6.52 2.95 -4.28
N LEU A 123 6.47 2.82 -5.61
CA LEU A 123 7.19 3.73 -6.51
C LEU A 123 6.74 5.20 -6.35
N PRO A 124 5.44 5.54 -6.48
CA PRO A 124 5.01 6.93 -6.30
C PRO A 124 5.22 7.42 -4.86
N PHE A 125 5.08 6.55 -3.85
CA PHE A 125 5.33 6.93 -2.46
C PHE A 125 6.80 7.25 -2.19
N LEU A 126 7.73 6.33 -2.48
CA LEU A 126 9.15 6.51 -2.17
C LEU A 126 9.73 7.69 -2.94
N LEU A 127 9.37 7.84 -4.22
CA LEU A 127 9.83 8.98 -5.01
C LEU A 127 9.31 10.30 -4.43
N SER A 128 8.01 10.40 -4.16
CA SER A 128 7.43 11.63 -3.62
C SER A 128 7.93 11.95 -2.21
N LEU A 129 8.15 10.94 -1.37
CA LEU A 129 8.71 11.08 -0.03
C LEU A 129 10.10 11.72 -0.07
N TRP A 130 11.00 11.16 -0.87
CA TRP A 130 12.38 11.67 -0.96
C TRP A 130 12.45 13.02 -1.66
N MET A 131 11.65 13.25 -2.71
CA MET A 131 11.56 14.56 -3.36
C MET A 131 11.04 15.63 -2.38
N HIS A 132 9.98 15.35 -1.63
CA HIS A 132 9.46 16.29 -0.63
C HIS A 132 10.47 16.54 0.48
N ALA A 133 11.19 15.51 0.92
CA ALA A 133 12.23 15.65 1.93
C ALA A 133 13.36 16.57 1.47
N ILE A 134 13.84 16.39 0.23
CA ILE A 134 14.98 17.15 -0.32
C ILE A 134 14.58 18.59 -0.63
N PHE A 135 13.41 18.80 -1.25
CA PHE A 135 13.05 20.11 -1.81
C PHE A 135 12.13 20.94 -0.91
N VAL A 136 11.39 20.32 0.02
CA VAL A 136 10.34 21.00 0.79
C VAL A 136 10.62 20.94 2.29
N SER A 137 10.61 19.75 2.89
CA SER A 137 10.82 19.55 4.32
C SER A 137 11.02 18.07 4.66
N PRO A 138 12.19 17.69 5.22
CA PRO A 138 12.43 16.34 5.73
C PRO A 138 11.44 15.91 6.83
N ASP A 139 11.11 16.83 7.74
CA ASP A 139 10.21 16.54 8.87
C ASP A 139 8.79 16.23 8.40
N ASN A 140 8.23 17.07 7.53
CA ASN A 140 6.89 16.84 6.97
C ASN A 140 6.85 15.56 6.12
N ALA A 141 7.89 15.31 5.34
CA ALA A 141 8.04 14.07 4.60
C ALA A 141 8.03 12.85 5.54
N ALA A 142 8.79 12.88 6.64
CA ALA A 142 8.84 11.79 7.60
C ALA A 142 7.48 11.53 8.27
N VAL A 143 6.79 12.58 8.72
CA VAL A 143 5.45 12.45 9.33
C VAL A 143 4.46 11.85 8.33
N ALA A 144 4.38 12.39 7.13
CA ALA A 144 3.54 11.87 6.05
C ALA A 144 3.89 10.40 5.72
N GLY A 145 5.18 10.08 5.70
CA GLY A 145 5.70 8.73 5.50
C GLY A 145 5.20 7.72 6.53
N TRP A 146 5.28 8.06 7.82
CA TRP A 146 4.74 7.21 8.89
C TRP A 146 3.23 7.03 8.80
N VAL A 147 2.49 8.09 8.46
CA VAL A 147 1.05 8.02 8.23
C VAL A 147 0.72 7.05 7.09
N TRP A 148 1.42 7.15 5.96
CA TRP A 148 1.25 6.24 4.83
C TRP A 148 1.54 4.78 5.21
N LEU A 149 2.61 4.53 5.97
CA LEU A 149 2.96 3.20 6.48
C LEU A 149 1.90 2.62 7.41
N GLY A 150 1.32 3.46 8.29
CA GLY A 150 0.19 3.07 9.13
C GLY A 150 -0.98 2.55 8.30
N PHE A 151 -1.35 3.26 7.24
CA PHE A 151 -2.41 2.81 6.33
C PHE A 151 -2.05 1.53 5.58
N ARG A 152 -0.78 1.33 5.19
CA ARG A 152 -0.35 0.04 4.60
C ARG A 152 -0.48 -1.11 5.60
N ALA A 153 -0.04 -0.90 6.85
CA ALA A 153 -0.04 -1.94 7.86
C ALA A 153 -1.44 -2.50 8.13
N ILE A 154 -2.49 -1.67 8.03
CA ILE A 154 -3.88 -2.12 8.22
C ILE A 154 -4.49 -2.78 6.97
N TYR A 155 -3.90 -2.60 5.79
CA TYR A 155 -4.42 -3.09 4.50
C TYR A 155 -4.87 -4.56 4.52
N PRO A 156 -4.05 -5.53 4.98
CA PRO A 156 -4.46 -6.94 4.96
C PRO A 156 -5.75 -7.19 5.76
N LEU A 157 -5.96 -6.47 6.87
CA LEU A 157 -7.13 -6.60 7.73
C LEU A 157 -8.38 -6.04 7.04
N VAL A 158 -8.28 -4.85 6.44
CA VAL A 158 -9.42 -4.22 5.76
C VAL A 158 -9.73 -4.87 4.41
N PHE A 159 -8.74 -5.47 3.73
CA PHE A 159 -8.97 -6.24 2.52
C PHE A 159 -9.85 -7.46 2.78
N LEU A 160 -9.63 -8.16 3.89
CA LEU A 160 -10.46 -9.31 4.28
C LEU A 160 -11.93 -8.92 4.55
N LYS A 161 -12.17 -7.67 4.97
CA LYS A 161 -13.52 -7.11 5.17
C LYS A 161 -14.20 -6.67 3.87
N GLY A 162 -13.43 -6.40 2.80
CA GLY A 162 -13.96 -5.95 1.51
C GLY A 162 -14.36 -4.47 1.51
N LEU A 163 -15.19 -4.07 0.54
CA LEU A 163 -15.71 -2.70 0.44
C LEU A 163 -16.81 -2.46 1.49
N PRO A 164 -16.90 -1.25 2.09
CA PRO A 164 -16.08 -0.05 1.86
C PRO A 164 -14.78 0.01 2.69
N TRP A 165 -14.55 -0.95 3.60
CA TRP A 165 -13.41 -0.95 4.54
C TRP A 165 -12.05 -0.83 3.85
N LEU A 166 -11.90 -1.45 2.68
CA LEU A 166 -10.69 -1.33 1.86
C LEU A 166 -10.28 0.13 1.58
N LEU A 167 -11.25 1.03 1.42
CA LEU A 167 -11.01 2.45 1.11
C LEU A 167 -10.34 3.20 2.26
N ILE A 168 -10.47 2.71 3.50
CA ILE A 168 -9.85 3.32 4.69
C ILE A 168 -8.32 3.24 4.62
N SER A 169 -7.76 2.24 3.93
CA SER A 169 -6.32 2.12 3.72
C SER A 169 -5.88 2.82 2.44
N THR A 170 -6.61 2.65 1.35
CA THR A 170 -6.15 3.08 0.03
C THR A 170 -6.30 4.59 -0.19
N VAL A 171 -7.45 5.18 0.16
CA VAL A 171 -7.73 6.60 -0.11
C VAL A 171 -6.80 7.52 0.67
N PRO A 172 -6.59 7.34 1.99
CA PRO A 172 -5.61 8.16 2.72
C PRO A 172 -4.19 7.95 2.22
N GLY A 173 -3.84 6.74 1.78
CA GLY A 173 -2.56 6.47 1.13
C GLY A 173 -2.34 7.32 -0.12
N TYR A 174 -3.34 7.43 -0.99
CA TYR A 174 -3.26 8.32 -2.16
C TYR A 174 -3.19 9.80 -1.77
N ALA A 175 -3.95 10.21 -0.74
CA ALA A 175 -3.92 11.58 -0.24
C ALA A 175 -2.53 11.99 0.25
N VAL A 176 -1.81 11.10 0.94
CA VAL A 176 -0.43 11.35 1.37
C VAL A 176 0.50 11.54 0.17
N VAL A 177 0.40 10.69 -0.85
CA VAL A 177 1.24 10.84 -2.06
C VAL A 177 0.95 12.17 -2.76
N LEU A 178 -0.32 12.55 -2.89
CA LEU A 178 -0.71 13.84 -3.48
C LEU A 178 -0.19 15.02 -2.66
N TYR A 179 -0.23 14.95 -1.33
CA TYR A 179 0.36 15.96 -0.46
C TYR A 179 1.87 16.10 -0.68
N LEU A 180 2.60 14.98 -0.73
CA LEU A 180 4.05 14.97 -0.94
C LEU A 180 4.42 15.57 -2.29
N VAL A 181 3.79 15.10 -3.37
CA VAL A 181 4.00 15.60 -4.74
C VAL A 181 3.57 17.06 -4.87
N GLY A 182 2.41 17.41 -4.31
CA GLY A 182 1.87 18.76 -4.34
C GLY A 182 2.83 19.77 -3.71
N GLY A 183 3.38 19.46 -2.53
CA GLY A 183 4.37 20.33 -1.89
C GLY A 183 5.60 20.59 -2.76
N VAL A 184 6.05 19.57 -3.52
CA VAL A 184 7.20 19.71 -4.43
C VAL A 184 6.85 20.60 -5.62
N ILE A 185 5.72 20.37 -6.28
CA ILE A 185 5.28 21.17 -7.44
C ILE A 185 5.21 22.65 -7.06
N VAL A 186 4.69 22.94 -5.88
CA VAL A 186 4.47 24.31 -5.40
C VAL A 186 5.76 25.01 -5.09
N LYS A 187 6.68 24.30 -4.45
CA LYS A 187 7.99 24.84 -4.12
C LYS A 187 8.81 25.12 -5.39
N MET A 188 8.50 24.47 -6.50
CA MET A 188 9.19 24.59 -7.79
C MET A 188 8.50 25.52 -8.80
N ALA A 189 7.27 25.96 -8.53
CA ALA A 189 6.49 26.85 -9.38
C ALA A 189 6.71 28.31 -8.98
#